data_AF-A0A973JR12-F1
#
_entry.id   AF-A0A973JR12-F1
#
_cell.length_a   1.000
_cell.length_b   1.000
_cell.length_c   1.000
_cell.angle_alpha   90.00
_cell.angle_beta   90.00
_cell.angle_gamma   90.00
#
_symmetry.space_group_name_H-M   'P 1'
#
loop_
_entity.id
_entity.type
_entity.pdbx_description
1 polymer ?
#
loop_
_entity_poly.entity_id
_entity_poly.type
_entity_poly.pdbx_seq_one_letter_code
_entity_poly.pdbx_strand_id
1 'polypeptide(L)'
;FPWFTAAVLLIFGLQPSGLLFKQAWNNGLPYLLLGLVSVFAGAFVTPVLLPWVPGRSFAVKGWIMGMLSVFLVHQLVGMPVQGGAAGLAVVYLFFPAVSSYIALQFTGSTTFTGMSGVKKELKYGVPAYIAAAAVSVVLLIALKIREWGVL
;
A
#
# COMPACT_ATOMS: atom_id res chain seq x y z
N PHE A 1 -9.10 4.35 9.22
CA PHE A 1 -9.19 2.90 9.02
C PHE A 1 -10.57 2.39 8.58
N PRO A 2 -11.73 2.77 9.17
CA PRO A 2 -13.02 2.11 8.87
C PRO A 2 -13.46 2.23 7.40
N TRP A 3 -13.21 3.37 6.76
CA TRP A 3 -13.50 3.57 5.33
C TRP A 3 -12.70 2.64 4.42
N PHE A 4 -11.41 2.45 4.71
CA PHE A 4 -10.56 1.51 3.99
C PHE A 4 -11.06 0.08 4.18
N THR A 5 -11.42 -0.29 5.41
CA THR A 5 -11.97 -1.61 5.70
C THR A 5 -13.27 -1.87 4.95
N ALA A 6 -14.20 -0.91 4.96
CA ALA A 6 -15.44 -1.00 4.21
C ALA A 6 -15.18 -1.17 2.70
N ALA A 7 -14.29 -0.37 2.12
CA ALA A 7 -13.94 -0.46 0.70
C ALA A 7 -13.35 -1.84 0.33
N VAL A 8 -12.39 -2.34 1.12
CA VAL A 8 -11.78 -3.67 0.90
C VAL A 8 -12.84 -4.76 1.00
N LEU A 9 -13.65 -4.78 2.06
CA LEU A 9 -14.68 -5.80 2.24
C LEU A 9 -15.74 -5.75 1.14
N LEU A 10 -16.12 -4.56 0.66
CA LEU A 10 -17.04 -4.40 -0.45
C LEU A 10 -16.44 -4.93 -1.76
N ILE A 11 -15.22 -4.53 -2.10
CA ILE A 11 -14.56 -4.96 -3.34
C ILE A 11 -14.41 -6.48 -3.36
N PHE A 12 -13.89 -7.07 -2.29
CA PHE A 12 -13.64 -8.51 -2.24
C PHE A 12 -14.89 -9.35 -1.98
N GLY A 13 -15.93 -8.78 -1.38
CA GLY A 13 -17.21 -9.44 -1.15
C GLY A 13 -18.17 -9.40 -2.34
N LEU A 14 -17.96 -8.49 -3.30
CA LEU A 14 -18.83 -8.33 -4.46
C LEU A 14 -18.60 -9.46 -5.47
N GLN A 15 -19.65 -10.24 -5.70
CA GLN A 15 -19.70 -11.30 -6.71
C GLN A 15 -20.96 -11.17 -7.59
N PRO A 16 -21.00 -11.84 -8.76
CA PRO A 16 -22.17 -11.81 -9.63
C PRO A 16 -23.45 -12.35 -8.96
N SER A 17 -23.29 -13.26 -8.00
CA SER A 17 -24.38 -13.82 -7.18
C SER A 17 -24.81 -12.92 -6.01
N GLY A 18 -24.17 -11.76 -5.80
CA GLY A 18 -24.43 -10.85 -4.68
C GLY A 18 -23.23 -10.65 -3.74
N LEU A 19 -23.49 -10.12 -2.54
CA LEU A 19 -22.46 -9.89 -1.51
C LEU A 19 -22.21 -11.15 -0.66
N LEU A 20 -21.01 -11.72 -0.78
CA LEU A 20 -20.61 -12.92 -0.05
C LEU A 20 -19.61 -12.58 1.07
N PHE A 21 -20.11 -12.50 2.30
CA PHE A 21 -19.33 -12.13 3.49
C PHE A 21 -18.12 -13.04 3.76
N LYS A 22 -18.27 -14.35 3.53
CA LYS A 22 -17.17 -15.31 3.72
C LYS A 22 -15.99 -15.00 2.78
N GLN A 23 -16.28 -14.61 1.55
CA GLN A 23 -15.26 -14.26 0.57
C GLN A 23 -14.69 -12.86 0.81
N ALA A 24 -15.53 -11.91 1.22
CA ALA A 24 -15.09 -10.59 1.66
C ALA A 24 -14.00 -10.69 2.73
N TRP A 25 -14.22 -11.54 3.74
CA TRP A 25 -13.25 -11.75 4.81
C TRP A 25 -12.01 -12.50 4.35
N ASN A 26 -12.16 -13.65 3.69
CA ASN A 26 -11.01 -14.47 3.29
C ASN A 26 -10.07 -13.74 2.33
N ASN A 27 -10.63 -12.98 1.39
CA ASN A 27 -9.86 -12.34 0.33
C ASN A 27 -9.48 -10.89 0.70
N GLY A 28 -10.28 -10.23 1.54
CA GLY A 28 -10.00 -8.89 2.01
C GLY A 28 -9.01 -8.84 3.18
N LEU A 29 -8.97 -9.86 4.04
CA LEU A 29 -8.10 -9.89 5.22
C LEU A 29 -6.61 -9.67 4.89
N PRO A 30 -6.03 -10.29 3.84
CA PRO A 30 -4.66 -9.98 3.43
C PRO A 30 -4.43 -8.49 3.14
N TYR A 31 -5.34 -7.84 2.42
CA TYR A 31 -5.24 -6.42 2.09
C TYR A 31 -5.43 -5.52 3.31
N LEU A 32 -6.28 -5.92 4.27
CA LEU A 32 -6.44 -5.21 5.54
C LEU A 32 -5.17 -5.25 6.38
N LEU A 33 -4.57 -6.44 6.50
CA LEU A 33 -3.34 -6.63 7.27
C LEU A 33 -2.17 -5.89 6.61
N LEU A 34 -2.02 -6.00 5.29
CA LEU A 34 -0.98 -5.26 4.56
C LEU A 34 -1.19 -3.74 4.64
N GLY A 35 -2.44 -3.28 4.70
CA GLY A 35 -2.77 -1.87 4.95
C GLY A 35 -2.35 -1.40 6.35
N LEU A 36 -2.55 -2.23 7.38
CA LEU A 36 -2.05 -1.94 8.73
C LEU A 36 -0.53 -1.92 8.77
N VAL A 37 0.10 -2.90 8.11
CA VAL A 37 1.56 -3.00 8.01
C VAL A 37 2.16 -1.80 7.30
N SER A 38 1.56 -1.32 6.20
CA SER A 38 2.06 -0.13 5.51
C SER A 38 1.91 1.13 6.34
N VAL A 39 0.81 1.27 7.08
CA VAL A 39 0.62 2.38 8.04
C VAL A 39 1.67 2.32 9.14
N PHE A 40 1.90 1.15 9.74
CA PHE A 40 2.90 0.97 10.78
C PHE A 40 4.33 1.21 10.26
N ALA A 41 4.63 0.72 9.05
CA ALA A 41 5.92 0.92 8.41
C ALA A 41 6.21 2.40 8.14
N GLY A 42 5.24 3.14 7.61
CA GLY A 42 5.37 4.56 7.34
C GLY A 42 5.36 5.44 8.60
N ALA A 43 4.49 5.13 9.56
CA ALA A 43 4.25 5.96 10.74
C ALA A 43 5.23 5.71 11.90
N PHE A 44 5.76 4.49 12.04
CA PHE A 44 6.59 4.12 13.17
C PHE A 44 7.95 3.61 12.74
N VAL A 45 8.00 2.60 11.86
CA VAL A 45 9.27 1.96 11.49
C VAL A 45 10.19 2.93 10.77
N THR A 46 9.66 3.70 9.81
CA THR A 46 10.47 4.64 9.03
C THR A 46 11.07 5.75 9.91
N PRO A 47 10.30 6.47 10.75
CA PRO A 47 10.84 7.47 11.66
C PRO A 47 11.89 6.91 12.64
N VAL A 48 11.64 5.75 13.23
CA VAL A 48 12.56 5.11 14.18
C VAL A 48 13.86 4.70 13.50
N LEU A 49 13.80 4.21 12.27
CA LEU A 49 14.97 3.74 11.54
C LEU A 49 15.63 4.81 10.64
N LEU A 50 15.19 6.07 10.71
CA LEU A 50 15.69 7.15 9.87
C LEU A 50 17.22 7.23 9.72
N PRO A 51 18.04 7.13 10.78
CA PRO A 51 19.49 7.26 10.63
C PRO A 51 20.13 6.10 9.87
N TRP A 52 19.49 4.92 9.84
CA TRP A 52 20.03 3.72 9.19
C TRP A 52 19.48 3.48 7.79
N VAL A 53 18.30 4.01 7.45
CA VAL A 53 17.72 3.81 6.12
C VAL A 53 18.41 4.72 5.10
N PRO A 54 18.93 4.15 3.99
CA PRO A 54 19.68 4.89 2.99
C PRO A 54 18.80 5.90 2.25
N GLY A 55 19.42 6.99 1.78
CA GLY A 55 18.78 8.04 1.00
C GLY A 55 18.59 9.35 1.77
N ARG A 56 18.46 10.45 1.03
CA ARG A 56 18.19 11.78 1.62
C ARG A 56 16.71 12.10 1.74
N SER A 57 15.86 11.45 0.93
CA SER A 57 14.43 11.75 0.85
C SER A 57 13.60 10.85 1.77
N PHE A 58 12.66 11.45 2.50
CA PHE A 58 11.69 10.74 3.32
C PHE A 58 10.78 9.83 2.50
N ALA A 59 10.36 10.27 1.31
CA ALA A 59 9.59 9.43 0.38
C ALA A 59 10.33 8.11 0.08
N VAL A 60 11.61 8.20 -0.29
CA VAL A 60 12.41 7.02 -0.66
C VAL A 60 12.59 6.09 0.55
N LYS A 61 12.90 6.63 1.72
CA LYS A 61 13.02 5.84 2.96
C LYS A 61 11.72 5.11 3.31
N GLY A 62 10.59 5.81 3.26
CA GLY A 62 9.28 5.23 3.55
C GLY A 62 8.85 4.19 2.53
N TRP A 63 9.24 4.35 1.26
CA TRP A 63 9.00 3.34 0.22
C TRP A 63 9.84 2.08 0.47
N ILE A 64 11.13 2.23 0.77
CA ILE A 64 12.03 1.10 1.08
C ILE A 64 11.49 0.30 2.27
N MET A 65 11.16 1.00 3.38
CA MET A 65 10.65 0.34 4.58
C MET A 65 9.26 -0.26 4.36
N GLY A 66 8.41 0.40 3.56
CA GLY A 66 7.13 -0.14 3.14
C GLY A 66 7.29 -1.42 2.33
N MET A 67 8.15 -1.42 1.33
CA MET A 67 8.45 -2.57 0.48
C MET A 67 8.98 -3.75 1.30
N LEU A 68 9.96 -3.49 2.18
CA LEU A 68 10.54 -4.50 3.06
C LEU A 68 9.48 -5.08 3.99
N SER A 69 8.67 -4.24 4.64
CA SER A 69 7.66 -4.69 5.62
C SER A 69 6.55 -5.49 4.95
N VAL A 70 6.06 -5.03 3.80
CA VAL A 70 5.05 -5.73 2.99
C VAL A 70 5.60 -7.08 2.51
N PHE A 71 6.84 -7.11 2.00
CA PHE A 71 7.48 -8.34 1.56
C PHE A 71 7.64 -9.34 2.70
N LEU A 72 8.18 -8.91 3.85
CA LEU A 72 8.38 -9.78 5.00
C LEU A 72 7.07 -10.36 5.51
N VAL A 73 6.03 -9.53 5.69
CA VAL A 73 4.73 -10.03 6.16
C VAL A 73 4.08 -10.95 5.14
N HIS A 74 4.15 -10.63 3.86
CA HIS A 74 3.65 -11.50 2.80
C HIS A 74 4.31 -12.88 2.81
N GLN A 75 5.64 -12.95 2.95
CA GLN A 75 6.39 -14.22 2.99
C GLN A 75 6.19 -14.98 4.30
N LEU A 76 6.27 -14.31 5.45
CA LEU A 76 6.22 -14.96 6.76
C LEU A 76 4.83 -15.46 7.13
N VAL A 77 3.79 -14.74 6.76
CA VAL A 77 2.40 -15.13 7.06
C VAL A 77 1.82 -16.03 5.96
N GLY A 78 2.48 -16.13 4.80
CA GLY A 78 2.02 -16.96 3.69
C GLY A 78 0.64 -16.57 3.17
N MET A 79 0.33 -15.26 3.20
CA MET A 79 -1.02 -14.78 2.88
C MET A 79 -1.35 -15.02 1.41
N PRO A 80 -2.45 -15.74 1.10
CA PRO A 80 -2.85 -15.93 -0.28
C PRO A 80 -3.35 -14.62 -0.88
N VAL A 81 -2.57 -14.04 -1.79
CA VAL A 81 -3.00 -12.89 -2.60
C VAL A 81 -3.72 -13.41 -3.84
N GLN A 82 -4.98 -13.06 -3.99
CA GLN A 82 -5.78 -13.46 -5.15
C GLN A 82 -5.33 -12.78 -6.43
N GLY A 83 -5.51 -13.45 -7.57
CA GLY A 83 -5.18 -12.88 -8.89
C GLY A 83 -3.73 -13.08 -9.33
N GLY A 84 -2.95 -13.90 -8.62
CA GLY A 84 -1.59 -14.28 -9.02
C GLY A 84 -0.67 -13.06 -9.19
N ALA A 85 0.06 -13.00 -10.31
CA ALA A 85 1.01 -11.92 -10.60
C ALA A 85 0.37 -10.51 -10.57
N ALA A 86 -0.87 -10.36 -11.05
CA ALA A 86 -1.56 -9.08 -11.03
C ALA A 86 -1.98 -8.67 -9.61
N GLY A 87 -2.39 -9.63 -8.78
CA GLY A 87 -2.69 -9.38 -7.37
C GLY A 87 -1.45 -8.95 -6.58
N LEU A 88 -0.32 -9.61 -6.84
CA LEU A 88 0.97 -9.22 -6.27
C LEU A 88 1.38 -7.82 -6.75
N ALA A 89 1.19 -7.50 -8.03
CA ALA A 89 1.47 -6.16 -8.55
C ALA A 89 0.68 -5.07 -7.82
N VAL A 90 -0.62 -5.30 -7.54
CA VAL A 90 -1.43 -4.38 -6.72
C VAL A 90 -0.82 -4.19 -5.33
N VAL A 91 -0.48 -5.30 -4.66
CA VAL A 91 0.06 -5.27 -3.30
C VAL A 91 1.36 -4.47 -3.23
N TYR A 92 2.32 -4.79 -4.11
CA TYR A 92 3.65 -4.17 -4.09
C TYR A 92 3.68 -2.77 -4.70
N LEU A 93 2.66 -2.37 -5.45
CA LEU A 93 2.53 -1.00 -5.95
C LEU A 93 1.83 -0.09 -4.94
N PHE A 94 0.72 -0.56 -4.35
CA PHE A 94 -0.13 0.27 -3.49
C PHE A 94 0.43 0.44 -2.08
N PHE A 95 0.73 -0.66 -1.38
CA PHE A 95 1.04 -0.59 0.05
C PHE A 95 2.38 0.10 0.35
N PRO A 96 3.47 -0.15 -0.41
CA PRO A 96 4.70 0.63 -0.24
C PRO A 96 4.52 2.11 -0.55
N ALA A 97 3.68 2.47 -1.53
CA ALA A 97 3.36 3.87 -1.82
C ALA A 97 2.60 4.54 -0.66
N VAL A 98 1.68 3.83 0.00
CA VAL A 98 1.00 4.32 1.22
C VAL A 98 2.00 4.56 2.35
N SER A 99 2.90 3.61 2.61
CA SER A 99 3.97 3.77 3.61
C SER A 99 4.86 4.97 3.30
N SER A 100 5.25 5.12 2.04
CA SER A 100 6.07 6.24 1.54
C SER A 100 5.38 7.60 1.74
N TYR A 101 4.08 7.68 1.43
CA TYR A 101 3.29 8.88 1.66
C TYR A 101 3.20 9.24 3.14
N ILE A 102 2.95 8.26 4.01
CA ILE A 102 2.87 8.48 5.46
C ILE A 102 4.21 8.95 6.01
N ALA A 103 5.32 8.32 5.60
CA ALA A 103 6.66 8.74 6.00
C ALA A 103 6.96 10.19 5.57
N LEU A 104 6.49 10.60 4.39
CA LEU A 104 6.67 11.96 3.91
C LEU A 104 5.97 13.02 4.79
N GLN A 105 4.94 12.64 5.56
CA GLN A 105 4.31 13.55 6.52
C GLN A 105 5.19 13.89 7.73
N PHE A 106 6.30 13.16 7.94
CA PHE A 106 7.30 13.51 8.97
C PHE A 106 8.33 14.53 8.46
N THR A 107 8.25 14.95 7.19
CA THR A 107 9.04 16.08 6.70
C THR A 107 8.70 17.35 7.50
N GLY A 108 9.70 17.98 8.11
CA GLY A 108 9.52 19.15 8.99
C GLY A 108 9.50 18.87 10.50
N SER A 109 9.42 17.60 10.91
CA SER A 109 9.59 17.18 12.32
C SER A 109 11.02 16.77 12.67
N THR A 110 11.92 16.75 11.69
CA THR A 110 13.30 16.28 11.84
C THR A 110 14.29 17.22 11.16
N THR A 111 15.56 17.17 11.59
CA THR A 111 16.65 18.02 11.05
C THR A 111 17.18 17.55 9.69
N PHE A 112 16.60 16.49 9.10
CA PHE A 112 17.12 15.85 7.88
C PHE A 112 16.76 16.59 6.58
N THR A 113 15.72 17.44 6.56
CA THR A 113 15.26 18.12 5.34
C THR A 113 14.88 19.58 5.57
N GLY A 114 15.39 20.49 4.73
CA GLY A 114 14.94 21.90 4.67
C GLY A 114 13.75 22.09 3.72
N MET A 115 13.07 23.24 3.79
CA MET A 115 11.84 23.54 3.02
C MET A 115 11.98 23.35 1.49
N SER A 116 13.15 23.67 0.92
CA SER A 116 13.43 23.46 -0.51
C SER A 116 13.50 21.98 -0.89
N GLY A 117 14.02 21.12 0.01
CA GLY A 117 14.05 19.67 -0.15
C GLY A 117 12.64 19.07 -0.13
N VAL A 118 11.83 19.46 0.86
CA VAL A 118 10.45 18.98 0.99
C VAL A 118 9.61 19.34 -0.24
N LYS A 119 9.73 20.57 -0.76
CA LYS A 119 9.04 20.98 -2.00
C LYS A 119 9.42 20.10 -3.19
N LYS A 120 10.70 19.69 -3.29
CA LYS A 120 11.17 18.78 -4.33
C LYS A 120 10.57 17.39 -4.15
N GLU A 121 10.57 16.85 -2.93
CA GLU A 121 9.99 15.54 -2.63
C GLU A 121 8.49 15.49 -2.94
N LEU A 122 7.73 16.52 -2.55
CA LEU A 122 6.30 16.61 -2.87
C LEU A 122 6.04 16.70 -4.38
N LYS A 123 6.85 17.49 -5.10
CA LYS A 123 6.70 17.68 -6.56
C LYS A 123 6.76 16.36 -7.33
N TYR A 124 7.61 15.41 -6.91
CA TYR A 124 7.75 14.12 -7.58
C TYR A 124 6.97 12.99 -6.88
N GLY A 125 6.87 13.02 -5.55
CA GLY A 125 6.21 12.00 -4.76
C GLY A 125 4.70 11.98 -4.97
N VAL A 126 4.04 13.14 -4.94
CA VAL A 126 2.56 13.20 -5.08
C VAL A 126 2.08 12.62 -6.42
N PRO A 127 2.64 13.00 -7.59
CA PRO A 127 2.27 12.38 -8.86
C PRO A 127 2.55 10.87 -8.88
N ALA A 128 3.66 10.41 -8.29
CA ALA A 128 3.99 9.00 -8.23
C ALA A 128 2.98 8.20 -7.38
N TYR A 129 2.53 8.73 -6.24
CA TYR A 129 1.52 8.09 -5.40
C TYR A 129 0.16 8.02 -6.11
N ILE A 130 -0.24 9.09 -6.81
CA ILE A 130 -1.47 9.10 -7.61
C ILE A 130 -1.40 8.04 -8.71
N ALA A 131 -0.28 7.97 -9.44
CA ALA A 131 -0.08 6.96 -10.49
C ALA A 131 -0.12 5.54 -9.93
N ALA A 132 0.59 5.28 -8.82
CA ALA A 132 0.60 3.99 -8.15
C ALA A 132 -0.80 3.57 -7.69
N ALA A 133 -1.57 4.50 -7.10
CA ALA A 133 -2.94 4.26 -6.69
C ALA A 133 -3.86 3.98 -7.89
N ALA A 134 -3.78 4.79 -8.95
CA ALA A 134 -4.58 4.62 -10.15
C ALA A 134 -4.33 3.28 -10.83
N VAL A 135 -3.06 2.91 -11.04
CA VAL A 135 -2.69 1.63 -11.65
C VAL A 135 -3.16 0.45 -10.77
N SER A 136 -3.04 0.56 -9.45
CA SER A 136 -3.51 -0.47 -8.53
C SER A 136 -5.03 -0.67 -8.60
N VAL A 137 -5.80 0.42 -8.71
CA VAL A 137 -7.26 0.36 -8.87
C VAL A 137 -7.64 -0.27 -10.21
N VAL A 138 -6.99 0.12 -11.31
CA VAL A 138 -7.23 -0.47 -12.63
C VAL A 138 -6.94 -1.98 -12.63
N LEU A 139 -5.83 -2.40 -12.03
CA LEU A 139 -5.49 -3.82 -11.90
C LEU A 139 -6.51 -4.58 -11.04
N LEU A 140 -6.98 -4.00 -9.93
CA LEU A 140 -8.03 -4.62 -9.11
C LEU A 140 -9.34 -4.78 -9.87
N ILE A 141 -9.75 -3.78 -10.65
CA ILE A 141 -10.95 -3.86 -11.48
C ILE A 141 -10.79 -4.96 -12.53
N ALA A 142 -9.65 -5.01 -13.23
CA ALA A 142 -9.36 -6.05 -14.21
C ALA A 142 -9.39 -7.46 -13.58
N LEU A 143 -8.83 -7.62 -12.38
CA LEU A 143 -8.89 -8.86 -11.61
C LEU A 143 -10.32 -9.27 -11.27
N LYS A 144 -11.17 -8.33 -10.89
CA LYS A 144 -12.57 -8.60 -10.57
C LYS A 144 -13.38 -9.01 -11.81
N ILE A 145 -13.17 -8.34 -12.94
CA ILE A 145 -13.82 -8.70 -14.21
C ILE A 145 -13.42 -10.13 -14.63
N ARG A 146 -12.15 -10.49 -14.45
CA ARG A 146 -11.65 -11.85 -14.70
C ARG A 146 -12.24 -12.87 -13.73
N GLU A 147 -12.34 -12.54 -12.44
CA GLU A 147 -12.97 -13.41 -11.43
C GLU A 147 -14.43 -13.71 -11.77
N TRP A 148 -15.14 -12.75 -12.36
CA TRP A 148 -16.54 -12.91 -12.79
C TRP A 148 -16.70 -13.70 -14.10
N GLY A 149 -15.60 -14.14 -14.74
CA GLY A 149 -15.64 -14.90 -15.98
C GLY A 149 -16.06 -14.08 -17.20
N VAL A 150 -15.95 -12.75 -17.13
CA VAL A 150 -16.26 -11.83 -18.24
C VAL A 150 -15.06 -11.68 -19.19
N LEU A 151 -13.85 -11.95 -18.70
CA LEU A 151 -12.56 -11.99 -19.43
C LEU A 151 -11.92 -13.36 -19.25
#